data_AF-A0A843BE66-F1
#
_entry.id   AF-A0A843BE66-F1
#
_cell.length_a   1.000
_cell.length_b   1.000
_cell.length_c   1.000
_cell.angle_alpha   90.00
_cell.angle_beta   90.00
_cell.angle_gamma   90.00
#
_symmetry.space_group_name_H-M   'P 1'
#
loop_
_entity.id
_entity.type
_entity.pdbx_description
1 polymer ?
#
loop_
_entity_poly.entity_id
_entity_poly.type
_entity_poly.pdbx_seq_one_letter_code
_entity_poly.pdbx_strand_id
1 'polypeptide(L)'
;MKYLVAIFLTLLLTACGSKIEGTYSNNMTGVAQQKISFTFRQDGTARMAVGSTDIPLDLPYEVRGNKIKVAGQEGDVILTILDNGDLIMDGLRLTKETAQGTAEIATATKPTAQPASALVTNSAPTPVAQEAQDSAPKTWAPSFDCAKASTLTEKAICTDALLGKLDGALAENYKYMLASDIGDGARKNLKATQKEWIIERNKCANNQCLTDIYRKRIDEICEYPVISGLFPVCTASNEIK
;
A
#
# COMPACT_ATOMS: atom_id res chain seq x y z
N MET A 1 -57.90 9.49 38.11
CA MET A 1 -56.47 9.81 38.26
C MET A 1 -55.71 8.49 38.35
N LYS A 2 -54.93 8.13 37.30
CA LYS A 2 -53.45 8.19 37.30
C LYS A 2 -52.85 6.89 37.93
N TYR A 3 -52.05 6.03 37.32
CA TYR A 3 -51.37 5.97 36.02
C TYR A 3 -51.11 4.47 35.70
N LEU A 4 -51.27 4.08 34.42
CA LEU A 4 -50.60 2.91 33.85
C LEU A 4 -49.09 3.18 33.86
N VAL A 5 -48.28 2.32 34.49
CA VAL A 5 -46.83 2.28 34.27
C VAL A 5 -46.55 1.10 33.35
N ALA A 6 -46.37 1.42 32.06
CA ALA A 6 -45.85 0.49 31.08
C ALA A 6 -44.36 0.26 31.37
N ILE A 7 -44.03 -0.95 31.80
CA ILE A 7 -42.65 -1.41 31.94
C ILE A 7 -42.12 -1.63 30.52
N PHE A 8 -41.43 -0.62 29.98
CA PHE A 8 -40.68 -0.75 28.74
C PHE A 8 -39.47 -1.66 29.00
N LEU A 9 -39.63 -2.91 28.58
CA LEU A 9 -38.57 -3.89 28.42
C LEU A 9 -37.57 -3.37 27.36
N THR A 10 -36.56 -2.62 27.77
CA THR A 10 -35.39 -2.35 26.91
C THR A 10 -34.51 -3.58 26.91
N LEU A 11 -34.85 -4.51 26.01
CA LEU A 11 -33.97 -5.58 25.57
C LEU A 11 -32.77 -4.91 24.87
N LEU A 12 -31.67 -4.70 25.59
CA LEU A 12 -30.37 -4.43 24.97
C LEU A 12 -30.02 -5.68 24.14
N LEU A 13 -30.32 -5.64 22.84
CA LEU A 13 -29.72 -6.56 21.89
C LEU A 13 -28.22 -6.27 21.88
N THR A 14 -27.47 -6.94 22.76
CA THR A 14 -26.03 -7.06 22.63
C THR A 14 -25.78 -7.84 21.34
N ALA A 15 -25.62 -7.12 20.23
CA ALA A 15 -25.18 -7.71 18.98
C ALA A 15 -23.81 -8.36 19.26
N CYS A 16 -23.81 -9.68 19.38
CA CYS A 16 -22.62 -10.50 19.57
C CYS A 16 -21.87 -10.57 18.23
N GLY A 17 -21.43 -9.42 17.73
CA GLY A 17 -20.50 -9.33 16.62
C GLY A 17 -19.09 -9.51 17.18
N SER A 18 -18.29 -10.36 16.54
CA SER A 18 -16.89 -10.55 16.90
C SER A 18 -16.21 -9.18 17.05
N LYS A 19 -15.60 -8.93 18.21
CA LYS A 19 -14.81 -7.72 18.45
C LYS A 19 -13.33 -8.06 18.35
N ILE A 20 -12.55 -7.09 17.90
CA ILE A 20 -11.09 -7.18 17.92
C ILE A 20 -10.54 -6.09 18.82
N GLU A 21 -9.37 -6.33 19.37
CA GLU A 21 -8.72 -5.39 20.28
C GLU A 21 -7.23 -5.30 19.98
N GLY A 22 -6.73 -4.07 20.04
CA GLY A 22 -5.31 -3.75 19.93
C GLY A 22 -5.03 -2.69 18.89
N THR A 23 -3.78 -2.23 18.88
CA THR A 23 -3.27 -1.33 17.85
C THR A 23 -2.66 -2.15 16.73
N TYR A 24 -3.00 -1.81 15.50
CA TYR A 24 -2.48 -2.41 14.28
C TYR A 24 -1.85 -1.31 13.48
N SER A 25 -0.58 -1.45 13.11
CA SER A 25 0.13 -0.42 12.35
C SER A 25 1.01 -1.00 11.26
N ASN A 26 1.34 -0.18 10.27
CA ASN A 26 2.39 -0.50 9.33
C ASN A 26 3.76 -0.33 10.04
N ASN A 27 4.63 -1.32 9.92
CA ASN A 27 5.99 -1.24 10.45
C ASN A 27 6.88 -0.41 9.49
N MET A 28 6.67 0.90 9.44
CA MET A 28 7.54 1.84 8.74
C MET A 28 8.61 2.37 9.70
N THR A 29 9.74 1.66 9.78
CA THR A 29 10.93 2.14 10.47
C THR A 29 11.55 3.29 9.68
N GLY A 30 11.44 4.53 10.15
CA GLY A 30 12.23 5.66 9.64
C GLY A 30 11.47 6.96 9.34
N VAL A 31 10.14 6.95 9.24
CA VAL A 31 9.35 8.17 8.98
C VAL A 31 8.05 8.16 9.79
N ALA A 32 8.09 8.74 10.99
CA ALA A 32 6.93 8.82 11.88
C ALA A 32 5.70 9.50 11.24
N GLN A 33 5.88 10.29 10.18
CA GLN A 33 4.82 11.00 9.46
C GLN A 33 4.00 10.11 8.50
N GLN A 34 4.42 8.86 8.25
CA GLN A 34 3.74 7.94 7.33
C GLN A 34 3.20 6.67 8.02
N LYS A 35 3.23 6.64 9.35
CA LYS A 35 2.65 5.54 10.13
C LYS A 35 1.12 5.61 10.06
N ILE A 36 0.48 4.58 9.53
CA ILE A 36 -0.97 4.41 9.64
C ILE A 36 -1.20 3.40 10.76
N SER A 37 -2.04 3.77 11.72
CA SER A 37 -2.45 2.86 12.78
C SER A 37 -3.94 2.89 13.04
N PHE A 38 -4.48 1.71 13.30
CA PHE A 38 -5.84 1.52 13.79
C PHE A 38 -5.80 0.95 15.20
N THR A 39 -6.46 1.60 16.14
CA THR A 39 -6.65 1.08 17.50
C THR A 39 -8.10 0.66 17.67
N PHE A 40 -8.34 -0.65 17.75
CA PHE A 40 -9.68 -1.21 17.96
C PHE A 40 -9.93 -1.47 19.43
N ARG A 41 -11.14 -1.14 19.89
CA ARG A 41 -11.60 -1.32 21.27
C ARG A 41 -12.73 -2.33 21.35
N GLN A 42 -12.88 -2.94 22.53
CA GLN A 42 -13.94 -3.92 22.80
C GLN A 42 -15.35 -3.32 22.77
N ASP A 43 -15.48 -2.01 22.97
CA ASP A 43 -16.76 -1.28 22.90
C ASP A 43 -17.30 -1.12 21.46
N GLY A 44 -16.56 -1.57 20.45
CA GLY A 44 -16.95 -1.45 19.04
C GLY A 44 -16.53 -0.14 18.38
N THR A 45 -15.63 0.62 19.01
CA THR A 45 -15.00 1.81 18.42
C THR A 45 -13.58 1.55 17.95
N ALA A 46 -13.16 2.25 16.90
CA ALA A 46 -11.82 2.25 16.36
C ALA A 46 -11.32 3.68 16.20
N ARG A 47 -10.03 3.90 16.48
CA ARG A 47 -9.32 5.14 16.15
C ARG A 47 -8.37 4.90 15.01
N MET A 48 -8.27 5.88 14.13
CA MET A 48 -7.29 5.91 13.05
C MET A 48 -6.30 7.05 13.30
N ALA A 49 -5.01 6.77 13.14
CA ALA A 49 -3.97 7.79 13.15
C ALA A 49 -3.15 7.69 11.87
N VAL A 50 -2.76 8.85 11.33
CA VAL A 50 -1.89 8.98 10.15
C VAL A 50 -0.72 9.88 10.52
N GLY A 51 0.48 9.31 10.47
CA GLY A 51 1.70 9.94 10.92
C GLY A 51 1.71 10.18 12.44
N SER A 52 2.05 11.42 12.83
CA SER A 52 1.95 11.88 14.22
C SER A 52 0.59 12.50 14.56
N THR A 53 -0.34 12.51 13.61
CA THR A 53 -1.66 13.11 13.79
C THR A 53 -2.62 12.04 14.29
N ASP A 54 -2.88 12.07 15.59
CA ASP A 54 -4.03 11.37 16.15
C ASP A 54 -5.30 12.10 15.72
N ILE A 55 -6.14 11.43 14.95
CA ILE A 55 -7.49 11.91 14.68
C ILE A 55 -8.31 11.57 15.94
N PRO A 56 -8.81 12.55 16.71
CA PRO A 56 -9.42 12.30 18.02
C PRO A 56 -10.81 11.65 17.94
N LEU A 57 -11.24 11.20 16.76
CA LEU A 57 -12.56 10.70 16.50
C LEU A 57 -12.61 9.19 16.67
N ASP A 58 -13.41 8.74 17.63
CA ASP A 58 -13.72 7.32 17.82
C ASP A 58 -14.83 6.94 16.81
N LEU A 59 -14.47 6.10 15.83
CA LEU A 59 -15.34 5.67 14.74
C LEU A 59 -15.97 4.32 15.07
N PRO A 60 -17.26 4.09 14.82
CA PRO A 60 -17.84 2.77 15.03
C PRO A 60 -17.28 1.79 14.01
N TYR A 61 -17.06 0.54 14.44
CA TYR A 61 -16.67 -0.54 13.53
C TYR A 61 -17.53 -1.80 13.71
N GLU A 62 -17.69 -2.52 12.59
CA GLU A 62 -18.33 -3.82 12.53
C GLU A 62 -17.38 -4.87 11.96
N VAL A 63 -17.42 -6.08 12.51
CA VAL A 63 -16.73 -7.24 11.95
C VAL A 63 -17.75 -8.17 11.32
N ARG A 64 -17.56 -8.53 10.05
CA ARG A 64 -18.36 -9.51 9.32
C ARG A 64 -17.45 -10.47 8.59
N GLY A 65 -17.40 -11.72 9.06
CA GLY A 65 -16.46 -12.72 8.55
C GLY A 65 -15.02 -12.26 8.76
N ASN A 66 -14.24 -12.22 7.67
CA ASN A 66 -12.87 -11.72 7.68
C ASN A 66 -12.76 -10.23 7.31
N LYS A 67 -13.85 -9.47 7.32
CA LYS A 67 -13.83 -8.03 7.00
C LYS A 67 -14.18 -7.19 8.22
N ILE A 68 -13.46 -6.09 8.37
CA ILE A 68 -13.73 -5.04 9.35
C ILE A 68 -14.15 -3.81 8.58
N LYS A 69 -15.30 -3.24 8.92
CA LYS A 69 -15.79 -1.99 8.36
C LYS A 69 -15.72 -0.92 9.43
N VAL A 70 -14.90 0.10 9.23
CA VAL A 70 -14.80 1.27 10.10
C VAL A 70 -15.55 2.41 9.42
N ALA A 71 -16.58 2.97 10.07
CA ALA A 71 -17.38 4.03 9.45
C ALA A 71 -16.63 5.35 9.52
N GLY A 72 -16.12 5.84 8.39
CA GLY A 72 -15.46 7.14 8.29
C GLY A 72 -16.41 8.27 7.87
N GLN A 73 -15.97 9.51 8.03
CA GLN A 73 -16.76 10.69 7.62
C GLN A 73 -16.78 10.89 6.10
N GLU A 74 -15.71 10.49 5.41
CA GLU A 74 -15.57 10.58 3.94
C GLU A 74 -15.87 9.25 3.24
N GLY A 75 -16.23 8.21 4.00
CA GLY A 75 -16.50 6.87 3.49
C GLY A 75 -16.12 5.78 4.49
N ASP A 76 -16.68 4.58 4.30
CA ASP A 76 -16.35 3.41 5.11
C ASP A 76 -14.97 2.86 4.70
N VAL A 77 -14.09 2.64 5.69
CA VAL A 77 -12.80 1.95 5.49
C VAL A 77 -13.01 0.45 5.68
N ILE A 78 -12.56 -0.35 4.72
CA ILE A 78 -12.67 -1.81 4.75
C ILE A 78 -11.30 -2.44 4.97
N LEU A 79 -11.11 -3.14 6.08
CA LEU A 79 -9.94 -3.95 6.35
C LEU A 79 -10.26 -5.44 6.19
N THR A 80 -9.28 -6.22 5.75
CA THR A 80 -9.37 -7.69 5.67
C THR A 80 -8.46 -8.32 6.72
N ILE A 81 -9.03 -9.20 7.53
CA ILE A 81 -8.33 -10.03 8.52
C ILE A 81 -7.68 -11.19 7.79
N LEU A 82 -6.37 -11.38 8.01
CA LEU A 82 -5.60 -12.52 7.53
C LEU A 82 -5.61 -13.67 8.56
N ASP A 83 -5.33 -14.88 8.11
CA ASP A 83 -5.31 -16.07 8.97
C ASP A 83 -4.31 -15.97 10.13
N ASN A 84 -3.25 -15.17 9.97
CA ASN A 84 -2.25 -14.92 11.00
C ASN A 84 -2.61 -13.77 11.96
N GLY A 85 -3.81 -13.20 11.84
CA GLY A 85 -4.32 -12.12 12.69
C GLY A 85 -3.90 -10.71 12.29
N ASP A 86 -3.14 -10.53 11.20
CA ASP A 86 -2.83 -9.22 10.64
C ASP A 86 -4.00 -8.66 9.83
N LEU A 87 -3.95 -7.35 9.54
CA LEU A 87 -4.96 -6.67 8.75
C LEU A 87 -4.36 -6.17 7.42
N ILE A 88 -5.16 -6.18 6.36
CA ILE A 88 -4.86 -5.54 5.08
C ILE A 88 -5.86 -4.40 4.85
N MET A 89 -5.36 -3.21 4.55
CA MET A 89 -6.13 -2.06 4.07
C MET A 89 -5.56 -1.65 2.72
N ASP A 90 -6.32 -1.81 1.64
CA ASP A 90 -5.90 -1.42 0.28
C ASP A 90 -4.47 -1.88 -0.10
N GLY A 91 -4.11 -3.11 0.28
CA GLY A 91 -2.77 -3.69 0.03
C GLY A 91 -1.71 -3.36 1.08
N LEU A 92 -1.96 -2.39 1.97
CA LEU A 92 -1.11 -2.10 3.12
C LEU A 92 -1.33 -3.11 4.24
N ARG A 93 -0.27 -3.79 4.66
CA ARG A 93 -0.30 -4.72 5.81
C ARG A 93 -0.08 -3.99 7.12
N LEU A 94 -1.02 -4.19 8.05
CA LEU A 94 -0.98 -3.69 9.40
C LEU A 94 -0.81 -4.86 10.36
N THR A 95 0.27 -4.83 11.14
CA THR A 95 0.59 -5.87 12.11
C THR A 95 0.14 -5.44 13.50
N LYS A 96 -0.36 -6.37 14.31
CA LYS A 96 -0.72 -6.08 15.69
C LYS A 96 0.53 -5.68 16.48
N GLU A 97 0.49 -4.49 17.08
CA GLU A 97 1.52 -4.03 17.99
C GLU A 97 1.48 -4.91 19.25
N THR A 98 2.56 -5.65 19.49
CA THR A 98 2.77 -6.29 20.77
C THR A 98 3.11 -5.22 21.80
N ALA A 99 2.41 -5.22 22.93
CA ALA A 99 2.76 -4.38 24.07
C ALA A 99 4.19 -4.74 24.53
N GLN A 100 5.19 -4.02 24.02
CA GLN A 100 6.56 -4.11 24.49
C GLN A 100 6.79 -2.93 25.42
N GLY A 101 7.05 -3.29 26.68
CA GLY A 101 7.47 -2.38 27.72
C GLY A 101 8.72 -1.59 27.32
N THR A 102 8.85 -0.46 28.01
CA THR A 102 10.03 0.38 28.16
C THR A 102 11.35 -0.30 27.80
N ALA A 103 11.84 -0.06 26.58
CA ALA A 103 13.23 -0.30 26.21
C ALA A 103 13.93 1.06 26.09
N GLU A 104 14.54 1.39 27.22
CA GLU A 104 15.69 2.23 27.49
C GLU A 104 16.45 2.86 26.31
N ILE A 105 16.67 4.16 26.48
CA ILE A 105 17.43 5.08 25.63
C ILE A 105 18.92 4.67 25.67
N ALA A 106 19.41 4.08 24.59
CA ALA A 106 20.86 3.98 24.35
C ALA A 106 21.36 5.30 23.76
N THR A 107 22.02 6.08 24.62
CA THR A 107 22.73 7.33 24.36
C THR A 107 23.83 7.18 23.30
N ALA A 108 23.74 7.96 22.22
CA ALA A 108 24.86 8.20 21.30
C ALA A 108 25.48 9.57 21.57
N THR A 109 26.70 9.56 22.12
CA THR A 109 27.53 10.74 22.40
C THR A 109 28.37 11.12 21.17
N LYS A 110 28.23 12.36 20.73
CA LYS A 110 29.10 13.08 19.75
C LYS A 110 30.25 13.76 20.52
N PRO A 111 31.50 13.74 20.02
CA PRO A 111 32.18 14.99 19.56
C PRO A 111 33.15 14.72 18.37
N THR A 112 33.76 15.64 17.63
CA THR A 112 33.58 17.05 17.20
C THR A 112 34.79 17.34 16.27
N ALA A 113 34.56 18.15 15.23
CA ALA A 113 35.50 19.02 14.51
C ALA A 113 36.45 18.52 13.38
N GLN A 114 36.55 19.46 12.45
CA GLN A 114 37.20 19.58 11.14
C GLN A 114 38.68 20.03 11.26
N PRO A 115 39.48 20.08 10.16
CA PRO A 115 39.64 21.33 9.37
C PRO A 115 39.63 21.08 7.83
N ALA A 116 38.98 21.90 6.98
CA ALA A 116 39.52 23.04 6.18
C ALA A 116 40.92 22.77 5.59
N SER A 117 41.23 22.94 4.29
CA SER A 117 40.77 23.89 3.27
C SER A 117 41.39 23.51 1.90
N ALA A 118 40.73 23.79 0.77
CA ALA A 118 41.37 24.30 -0.44
C ALA A 118 40.32 24.69 -1.51
N LEU A 119 40.43 25.93 -1.97
CA LEU A 119 39.61 26.56 -3.00
C LEU A 119 39.92 26.02 -4.39
N VAL A 120 38.89 25.88 -5.25
CA VAL A 120 39.02 26.21 -6.69
C VAL A 120 37.72 26.85 -7.17
N THR A 121 37.88 27.98 -7.85
CA THR A 121 36.93 28.83 -8.58
C THR A 121 36.33 28.08 -9.79
N ASN A 122 35.19 28.39 -10.42
CA ASN A 122 34.65 29.68 -10.83
C ASN A 122 33.23 29.49 -11.43
N SER A 123 32.43 30.56 -11.36
CA SER A 123 31.50 31.08 -12.39
C SER A 123 30.31 30.25 -12.92
N ALA A 124 29.10 30.69 -12.55
CA ALA A 124 27.93 30.69 -13.42
C ALA A 124 27.99 31.94 -14.34
N PRO A 125 27.31 32.03 -15.51
CA PRO A 125 25.85 32.14 -15.48
C PRO A 125 25.04 31.57 -16.68
N THR A 126 23.73 31.52 -16.40
CA THR A 126 22.56 31.78 -17.28
C THR A 126 21.92 30.65 -18.12
N PRO A 127 20.59 30.71 -18.30
CA PRO A 127 19.70 29.60 -18.61
C PRO A 127 19.42 29.48 -20.10
N VAL A 128 19.26 28.25 -20.60
CA VAL A 128 18.78 28.00 -21.95
C VAL A 128 17.71 26.91 -21.92
N ALA A 129 16.52 27.35 -22.31
CA ALA A 129 15.45 26.69 -23.04
C ALA A 129 14.99 25.27 -22.62
N GLN A 130 13.72 25.21 -22.24
CA GLN A 130 12.87 24.03 -22.39
C GLN A 130 12.94 23.51 -23.83
N GLU A 131 13.46 22.30 -24.00
CA GLU A 131 13.18 21.47 -25.17
C GLU A 131 12.02 20.53 -24.84
N ALA A 132 10.96 20.63 -25.64
CA ALA A 132 9.83 19.73 -25.64
C ALA A 132 10.33 18.32 -25.99
N GLN A 133 10.25 17.39 -25.04
CA GLN A 133 10.47 15.98 -25.31
C GLN A 133 9.22 15.40 -25.96
N ASP A 134 9.24 15.34 -27.28
CA ASP A 134 8.35 14.53 -28.09
C ASP A 134 8.66 13.05 -27.78
N SER A 135 7.92 12.47 -26.84
CA SER A 135 8.09 11.08 -26.40
C SER A 135 7.56 10.16 -27.50
N ALA A 136 8.47 9.51 -28.24
CA ALA A 136 8.11 8.38 -29.10
C ALA A 136 7.19 7.40 -28.33
N PRO A 137 6.17 6.81 -28.97
CA PRO A 137 5.23 5.94 -28.28
C PRO A 137 5.99 4.78 -27.65
N LYS A 138 5.88 4.68 -26.33
CA LYS A 138 6.52 3.61 -25.58
C LYS A 138 5.87 2.28 -25.98
N THR A 139 6.64 1.41 -26.62
CA THR A 139 6.17 0.09 -27.06
C THR A 139 6.60 -0.97 -26.06
N TRP A 140 5.64 -1.55 -25.34
CA TRP A 140 5.88 -2.68 -24.45
C TRP A 140 5.65 -4.01 -25.18
N ALA A 141 6.40 -5.02 -24.76
CA ALA A 141 6.29 -6.40 -25.21
C ALA A 141 6.22 -7.32 -23.98
N PRO A 142 5.73 -8.57 -24.12
CA PRO A 142 5.75 -9.55 -23.04
C PRO A 142 7.10 -9.60 -22.32
N SER A 143 7.08 -9.69 -20.99
CA SER A 143 8.28 -9.61 -20.15
C SER A 143 9.11 -10.90 -20.14
N PHE A 144 8.74 -11.87 -20.98
CA PHE A 144 9.35 -13.18 -21.11
C PHE A 144 9.40 -13.63 -22.57
N ASP A 145 10.21 -14.65 -22.84
CA ASP A 145 10.35 -15.22 -24.17
C ASP A 145 9.09 -16.04 -24.53
N CYS A 146 8.30 -15.53 -25.48
CA CYS A 146 7.08 -16.18 -25.94
C CYS A 146 7.31 -17.56 -26.56
N ALA A 147 8.52 -17.88 -27.04
CA ALA A 147 8.84 -19.23 -27.50
C ALA A 147 8.86 -20.26 -26.33
N LYS A 148 8.97 -19.79 -25.08
CA LYS A 148 8.97 -20.61 -23.87
C LYS A 148 7.62 -20.63 -23.15
N ALA A 149 6.59 -20.00 -23.72
CA ALA A 149 5.25 -19.99 -23.16
C ALA A 149 4.66 -21.40 -23.04
N SER A 150 4.36 -21.81 -21.82
CA SER A 150 3.91 -23.17 -21.48
C SER A 150 2.50 -23.19 -20.93
N THR A 151 2.07 -22.14 -20.23
CA THR A 151 0.74 -22.03 -19.61
C THR A 151 -0.26 -21.32 -20.53
N LEU A 152 -1.57 -21.48 -20.25
CA LEU A 152 -2.62 -20.76 -20.96
C LEU A 152 -2.48 -19.24 -20.79
N THR A 153 -2.14 -18.79 -19.58
CA THR A 153 -1.88 -17.37 -19.29
C THR A 153 -0.70 -16.83 -20.09
N GLU A 154 0.44 -17.54 -20.11
CA GLU A 154 1.61 -17.12 -20.90
C GLU A 154 1.29 -17.05 -22.39
N LYS A 155 0.57 -18.04 -22.92
CA LYS A 155 0.14 -18.02 -24.33
C LYS A 155 -0.78 -16.85 -24.63
N ALA A 156 -1.75 -16.56 -23.75
CA ALA A 156 -2.64 -15.42 -23.89
C ALA A 156 -1.86 -14.09 -23.91
N ILE A 157 -0.89 -13.91 -23.01
CA ILE A 157 -0.02 -12.73 -22.98
C ILE A 157 0.78 -12.59 -24.29
N CYS A 158 1.21 -13.70 -24.88
CA CYS A 158 1.99 -13.70 -26.11
C CYS A 158 1.17 -13.46 -27.38
N THR A 159 -0.11 -13.83 -27.41
CA THR A 159 -0.96 -13.71 -28.61
C THR A 159 -1.90 -12.50 -28.58
N ASP A 160 -2.19 -11.96 -27.40
CA ASP A 160 -3.02 -10.78 -27.23
C ASP A 160 -2.13 -9.54 -27.06
N ALA A 161 -2.24 -8.61 -28.01
CA ALA A 161 -1.38 -7.43 -28.06
C ALA A 161 -1.51 -6.53 -26.82
N LEU A 162 -2.73 -6.40 -26.26
CA LEU A 162 -2.94 -5.57 -25.07
C LEU A 162 -2.34 -6.25 -23.83
N LEU A 163 -2.57 -7.56 -23.66
CA LEU A 163 -1.98 -8.30 -22.54
C LEU A 163 -0.45 -8.30 -22.59
N GLY A 164 0.14 -8.44 -23.78
CA GLY A 164 1.59 -8.35 -23.94
C GLY A 164 2.14 -6.98 -23.55
N LYS A 165 1.44 -5.89 -23.90
CA LYS A 165 1.83 -4.53 -23.48
C LYS A 165 1.70 -4.33 -21.98
N LEU A 166 0.58 -4.77 -21.40
CA LEU A 166 0.34 -4.69 -19.96
C LEU A 166 1.41 -5.48 -19.17
N ASP A 167 1.80 -6.66 -19.64
CA ASP A 167 2.84 -7.47 -19.01
C ASP A 167 4.22 -6.79 -19.06
N GLY A 168 4.59 -6.25 -20.22
CA GLY A 168 5.82 -5.48 -20.37
C GLY A 168 5.88 -4.23 -19.49
N ALA A 169 4.79 -3.45 -19.47
CA ALA A 169 4.70 -2.24 -18.67
C ALA A 169 4.76 -2.55 -17.17
N LEU A 170 4.05 -3.60 -16.72
CA LEU A 170 4.10 -4.05 -15.34
C LEU A 170 5.51 -4.44 -14.92
N ALA A 171 6.21 -5.22 -15.75
CA ALA A 171 7.57 -5.67 -15.46
C ALA A 171 8.55 -4.49 -15.35
N GLU A 172 8.39 -3.48 -16.21
CA GLU A 172 9.20 -2.27 -16.19
C GLU A 172 8.91 -1.40 -14.95
N ASN A 173 7.64 -1.12 -14.65
CA ASN A 173 7.24 -0.38 -13.45
C ASN A 173 7.75 -1.08 -12.18
N TYR A 174 7.60 -2.41 -12.10
CA TYR A 174 8.13 -3.21 -10.98
C TYR A 174 9.65 -3.08 -10.84
N LYS A 175 10.39 -3.14 -11.96
CA LYS A 175 11.85 -2.96 -11.97
C LYS A 175 12.24 -1.57 -11.48
N TYR A 176 11.57 -0.52 -11.94
CA TYR A 176 11.87 0.85 -11.53
C TYR A 176 11.53 1.09 -10.06
N MET A 177 10.39 0.59 -9.59
CA MET A 177 10.02 0.70 -8.18
C MET A 177 11.00 -0.07 -7.28
N LEU A 178 11.50 -1.23 -7.72
CA LEU A 178 12.60 -1.92 -7.06
C LEU A 178 13.96 -1.20 -7.15
N ALA A 179 14.16 -0.25 -8.06
CA ALA A 179 15.38 0.55 -8.08
C ALA A 179 15.28 1.79 -7.19
N SER A 180 14.05 2.24 -6.90
CA SER A 180 13.78 3.40 -6.06
C SER A 180 14.10 3.17 -4.58
N ASP A 181 14.29 4.28 -3.88
CA ASP A 181 14.40 4.30 -2.43
C ASP A 181 13.02 4.25 -1.78
N ILE A 182 12.44 3.05 -1.74
CA ILE A 182 11.17 2.75 -1.06
C ILE A 182 11.37 2.19 0.36
N GLY A 183 12.63 2.06 0.80
CA GLY A 183 13.00 1.37 2.05
C GLY A 183 12.86 -0.15 1.99
N ASP A 184 13.57 -0.83 2.89
CA ASP A 184 13.69 -2.30 2.88
C ASP A 184 12.37 -3.03 3.17
N GLY A 185 11.54 -2.45 4.06
CA GLY A 185 10.22 -2.99 4.39
C GLY A 185 9.30 -3.01 3.17
N ALA A 186 9.15 -1.87 2.49
CA ALA A 186 8.30 -1.78 1.29
C ALA A 186 8.88 -2.62 0.15
N ARG A 187 10.20 -2.67 -0.01
CA ARG A 187 10.88 -3.55 -0.99
C ARG A 187 10.58 -5.03 -0.74
N LYS A 188 10.62 -5.48 0.51
CA LYS A 188 10.26 -6.86 0.89
C LYS A 188 8.79 -7.14 0.62
N ASN A 189 7.92 -6.19 0.95
CA ASN A 189 6.48 -6.28 0.68
C ASN A 189 6.20 -6.36 -0.84
N LEU A 190 6.75 -5.45 -1.65
CA LEU A 190 6.60 -5.43 -3.11
C LEU A 190 6.99 -6.77 -3.75
N LYS A 191 8.11 -7.38 -3.31
CA LYS A 191 8.51 -8.71 -3.76
C LYS A 191 7.55 -9.82 -3.34
N ALA A 192 6.98 -9.74 -2.14
CA ALA A 192 6.04 -10.74 -1.63
C ALA A 192 4.70 -10.65 -2.37
N THR A 193 4.12 -9.44 -2.45
CA THR A 193 2.84 -9.20 -3.11
C THR A 193 2.93 -9.46 -4.62
N GLN A 194 4.10 -9.28 -5.25
CA GLN A 194 4.28 -9.66 -6.66
C GLN A 194 4.17 -11.17 -6.88
N LYS A 195 4.71 -11.98 -5.95
CA LYS A 195 4.60 -13.45 -6.03
C LYS A 195 3.16 -13.90 -5.84
N GLU A 196 2.47 -13.32 -4.85
CA GLU A 196 1.04 -13.57 -4.62
C GLU A 196 0.20 -13.18 -5.82
N TRP A 197 0.46 -12.01 -6.40
CA TRP A 197 -0.22 -11.55 -7.62
C TRP A 197 -0.03 -12.51 -8.80
N ILE A 198 1.16 -13.11 -8.99
CA ILE A 198 1.38 -14.12 -10.04
C ILE A 198 0.49 -15.35 -9.82
N ILE A 199 0.31 -15.78 -8.56
CA ILE A 199 -0.58 -16.89 -8.21
C ILE A 199 -2.03 -16.54 -8.55
N GLU A 200 -2.49 -15.35 -8.17
CA GLU A 200 -3.86 -14.88 -8.48
C GLU A 200 -4.09 -14.71 -9.98
N ARG A 201 -3.14 -14.12 -10.72
CA ARG A 201 -3.20 -13.96 -12.17
C ARG A 201 -3.40 -15.30 -12.88
N ASN A 202 -2.72 -16.34 -12.43
CA ASN A 202 -2.81 -17.67 -13.02
C ASN A 202 -4.18 -18.35 -12.77
N LYS A 203 -5.05 -17.78 -11.93
CA LYS A 203 -6.45 -18.25 -11.74
C LYS A 203 -7.40 -17.66 -12.77
N CYS A 204 -6.99 -16.67 -13.57
CA CYS A 204 -7.87 -16.05 -14.54
C CYS A 204 -8.30 -17.02 -15.65
N ALA A 205 -9.62 -17.04 -15.92
CA ALA A 205 -10.22 -17.93 -16.91
C ALA A 205 -10.26 -17.35 -18.33
N ASN A 206 -10.07 -16.05 -18.50
CA ASN A 206 -10.18 -15.35 -19.80
C ASN A 206 -9.33 -14.07 -19.85
N ASN A 207 -9.23 -13.49 -21.05
CA ASN A 207 -8.43 -12.29 -21.30
C ASN A 207 -8.96 -11.04 -20.57
N GLN A 208 -10.26 -10.94 -20.31
CA GLN A 208 -10.82 -9.81 -19.55
C GLN A 208 -10.32 -9.84 -18.10
N CYS A 209 -10.38 -11.00 -17.44
CA CYS A 209 -9.82 -11.19 -16.10
C CYS A 209 -8.32 -10.85 -16.06
N LEU A 210 -7.56 -11.31 -17.06
CA LEU A 210 -6.14 -10.97 -17.17
C LEU A 210 -5.96 -9.46 -17.33
N THR A 211 -6.72 -8.82 -18.20
CA THR A 211 -6.65 -7.36 -18.40
C THR A 211 -6.90 -6.62 -17.09
N ASP A 212 -7.96 -6.97 -16.37
CA ASP A 212 -8.34 -6.31 -15.12
C ASP A 212 -7.27 -6.50 -14.02
N ILE A 213 -6.76 -7.72 -13.86
CA ILE A 213 -5.76 -8.01 -12.83
C ILE A 213 -4.38 -7.41 -13.16
N TYR A 214 -4.03 -7.27 -14.43
CA TYR A 214 -2.83 -6.55 -14.86
C TYR A 214 -2.97 -5.05 -14.61
N ARG A 215 -4.08 -4.44 -15.05
CA ARG A 215 -4.33 -3.00 -14.86
C ARG A 215 -4.28 -2.61 -13.38
N LYS A 216 -5.00 -3.34 -12.54
CA LYS A 216 -4.99 -3.14 -11.09
C LYS A 216 -3.56 -3.17 -10.53
N ARG A 217 -2.78 -4.18 -10.92
CA ARG A 217 -1.42 -4.35 -10.37
C ARG A 217 -0.45 -3.27 -10.84
N ILE A 218 -0.59 -2.82 -12.08
CA ILE A 218 0.17 -1.69 -12.60
C ILE A 218 -0.06 -0.47 -11.72
N ASP A 219 -1.33 -0.11 -11.49
CA ASP A 219 -1.68 1.08 -10.71
C ASP A 219 -1.22 0.95 -9.25
N GLU A 220 -1.40 -0.23 -8.62
CA GLU A 220 -0.87 -0.51 -7.26
C GLU A 220 0.65 -0.28 -7.16
N ILE A 221 1.43 -0.71 -8.16
CA ILE A 221 2.89 -0.50 -8.16
C ILE A 221 3.23 0.99 -8.30
N CYS A 222 2.48 1.71 -9.13
CA CYS A 222 2.65 3.13 -9.35
C CYS A 222 2.27 3.99 -8.14
N GLU A 223 1.61 3.42 -7.13
CA GLU A 223 1.23 4.11 -5.89
C GLU A 223 2.18 3.83 -4.71
N TYR A 224 3.21 2.98 -4.88
CA TYR A 224 4.15 2.70 -3.79
C TYR A 224 4.87 3.98 -3.33
N PRO A 225 4.93 4.24 -2.01
CA PRO A 225 5.59 5.44 -1.49
C PRO A 225 7.11 5.34 -1.69
N VAL A 226 7.70 6.42 -2.21
CA VAL A 226 9.15 6.61 -2.33
C VAL A 226 9.61 7.52 -1.19
N ILE A 227 10.57 7.04 -0.40
CA ILE A 227 11.06 7.72 0.81
C ILE A 227 11.85 8.96 0.44
N SER A 228 12.74 8.86 -0.55
CA SER A 228 13.56 9.97 -1.00
C SER A 228 13.93 9.84 -2.48
N GLY A 229 14.21 10.99 -3.12
CA GLY A 229 14.62 11.05 -4.51
C GLY A 229 13.47 11.21 -5.50
N LEU A 230 13.78 11.01 -6.79
CA LEU A 230 12.81 11.12 -7.87
C LEU A 230 11.89 9.90 -7.88
N PHE A 231 10.59 10.14 -7.89
CA PHE A 231 9.60 9.09 -8.10
C PHE A 231 9.87 8.39 -9.45
N PRO A 232 9.92 7.05 -9.50
CA PRO A 232 10.20 6.36 -10.75
C PRO A 232 9.14 6.70 -11.79
N VAL A 233 9.57 6.97 -13.03
CA VAL A 233 8.63 7.12 -14.13
C VAL A 233 7.82 5.85 -14.26
N CYS A 234 6.53 5.97 -13.97
CA CYS A 234 5.57 4.90 -13.97
C CYS A 234 4.60 5.11 -15.12
N THR A 235 4.34 4.05 -15.87
CA THR A 235 3.27 4.06 -16.87
C THR A 235 1.99 3.59 -16.20
N ALA A 236 1.00 4.48 -16.13
CA ALA A 236 -0.29 4.15 -15.54
C ALA A 236 -1.08 3.21 -16.45
N SER A 237 -1.96 2.39 -15.87
CA SER A 237 -2.64 1.36 -16.65
C SER A 237 -3.49 1.95 -17.79
N ASN A 238 -4.13 3.10 -17.55
CA ASN A 238 -4.97 3.82 -18.51
C ASN A 238 -4.21 4.37 -19.74
N GLU A 239 -2.90 4.46 -19.68
CA GLU A 239 -2.03 4.89 -20.80
C GLU A 239 -1.77 3.75 -21.79
N ILE A 240 -2.02 2.50 -21.38
CA ILE A 240 -1.72 1.29 -22.14
C ILE A 240 -2.95 0.86 -22.94
N LYS A 241 -2.83 0.97 -24.28
CA LYS A 241 -3.87 0.69 -25.28
C LYS A 241 -3.45 -0.40 -26.25
#